data_AF-A0A067LCZ1-F1
#
_entry.id   AF-A0A067LCZ1-F1
#
_cell.length_a   1.000
_cell.length_b   1.000
_cell.length_c   1.000
_cell.angle_alpha   90.00
_cell.angle_beta   90.00
_cell.angle_gamma   90.00
#
_symmetry.space_group_name_H-M   'P 1'
#
loop_
_entity.id
_entity.type
_entity.pdbx_description
1 polymer ?
#
loop_
_entity_poly.entity_id
_entity_poly.type
_entity_poly.pdbx_seq_one_letter_code
_entity_poly.pdbx_strand_id
1 'polypeptide(L)'
;MGFFAAILVTLQFPYYCWVWKKPQSWVNLCGKGRDPCKVMAFVSHFIKMLQFIALYSVSSFTWPPPLYFWPLFGFGQFLNFRVYQLLGESGTYYGVRFGKDIPWVTGFPFGFIRDPQYIGSILSLLACVSWVPFQYILLWTLGYILMIHVESKEDPDTRAKLLA
;
A
#
# COMPACT_ATOMS: atom_id res chain seq x y z
N MET A 1 14.22 -20.73 -3.12
CA MET A 1 14.01 -19.44 -2.41
C MET A 1 13.17 -18.45 -3.22
N GLY A 2 13.39 -18.32 -4.53
CA GLY A 2 12.71 -17.29 -5.32
C GLY A 2 11.17 -17.36 -5.42
N PHE A 3 10.57 -18.56 -5.38
CA PHE A 3 9.11 -18.72 -5.41
C PHE A 3 8.43 -18.22 -4.14
N PHE A 4 8.99 -18.53 -2.96
CA PHE A 4 8.49 -18.04 -1.68
C PHE A 4 8.58 -16.52 -1.58
N ALA A 5 9.68 -15.93 -2.09
CA ALA A 5 9.79 -14.48 -2.19
C ALA A 5 8.67 -13.89 -3.05
N ALA A 6 8.31 -14.50 -4.19
CA ALA A 6 7.22 -14.05 -5.05
C ALA A 6 5.84 -14.07 -4.33
N ILE A 7 5.57 -15.13 -3.56
CA ILE A 7 4.34 -15.22 -2.75
C ILE A 7 4.32 -14.11 -1.69
N LEU A 8 5.43 -13.94 -0.96
CA LEU A 8 5.49 -12.97 0.12
C LEU A 8 5.37 -11.53 -0.39
N VAL A 9 6.03 -11.16 -1.50
CA VAL A 9 5.90 -9.81 -2.07
C VAL A 9 4.50 -9.53 -2.62
N THR A 10 3.71 -10.56 -2.96
CA THR A 10 2.33 -10.38 -3.45
C THR A 10 1.26 -10.51 -2.35
N LEU A 11 1.62 -10.99 -1.16
CA LEU A 11 0.70 -11.31 -0.06
C LEU A 11 -0.25 -10.17 0.34
N GLN A 12 0.20 -8.92 0.24
CA GLN A 12 -0.64 -7.77 0.60
C GLN A 12 -1.83 -7.60 -0.35
N PHE A 13 -1.71 -7.92 -1.65
CA PHE A 13 -2.75 -7.54 -2.62
C PHE A 13 -4.05 -8.33 -2.44
N PRO A 14 -4.03 -9.67 -2.24
CA PRO A 14 -5.24 -10.41 -1.88
C PRO A 14 -5.88 -9.91 -0.59
N TYR A 15 -5.07 -9.57 0.42
CA TYR A 15 -5.56 -9.01 1.68
C TYR A 15 -6.30 -7.67 1.45
N TYR A 16 -5.66 -6.73 0.75
CA TYR A 16 -6.24 -5.42 0.44
C TYR A 16 -7.50 -5.56 -0.43
N CYS A 17 -7.51 -6.46 -1.41
CA CYS A 17 -8.68 -6.77 -2.22
C CYS A 17 -9.85 -7.29 -1.39
N TRP A 18 -9.59 -8.21 -0.45
CA TRP A 18 -10.62 -8.77 0.42
C TRP A 18 -11.21 -7.70 1.34
N VAL A 19 -10.37 -6.91 2.02
CA VAL A 19 -10.81 -5.83 2.89
C VAL A 19 -11.59 -4.77 2.11
N TRP A 20 -11.15 -4.40 0.92
CA TRP A 20 -11.86 -3.44 0.06
C TRP A 20 -13.23 -3.93 -0.38
N LYS A 21 -13.32 -5.18 -0.85
CA LYS A 21 -14.56 -5.76 -1.41
C LYS A 21 -15.56 -6.23 -0.34
N LYS A 22 -15.09 -6.63 0.84
CA LYS A 22 -15.94 -7.12 1.94
C LYS A 22 -15.61 -6.38 3.25
N PRO A 23 -15.75 -5.04 3.30
CA PRO A 23 -15.32 -4.26 4.45
C PRO A 23 -16.09 -4.65 5.72
N GLN A 24 -17.36 -5.04 5.62
CA GLN A 24 -18.12 -5.50 6.79
C GLN A 24 -17.53 -6.77 7.41
N SER A 25 -17.01 -7.69 6.59
CA SER A 25 -16.34 -8.89 7.08
C SER A 25 -15.10 -8.53 7.91
N TRP A 26 -14.36 -7.50 7.49
CA TRP A 26 -13.20 -6.99 8.23
C TRP A 26 -13.60 -6.33 9.54
N VAL A 27 -14.61 -5.45 9.51
CA VAL A 27 -15.15 -4.79 10.71
C VAL A 27 -15.63 -5.82 11.73
N ASN A 28 -16.35 -6.85 11.27
CA ASN A 28 -16.81 -7.94 12.13
C ASN A 28 -15.65 -8.73 12.74
N LEU A 29 -14.58 -8.98 11.98
CA LEU A 29 -13.39 -9.67 12.45
C LEU A 29 -12.60 -8.83 13.47
N CYS A 30 -12.56 -7.51 13.30
CA CYS A 30 -11.95 -6.60 14.28
C CYS A 30 -12.71 -6.64 15.61
N GLY A 31 -14.03 -6.80 15.57
CA GLY A 31 -14.91 -6.85 16.74
C GLY A 31 -15.26 -5.47 17.28
N LYS A 32 -16.08 -5.46 18.33
CA LYS A 32 -16.56 -4.21 18.95
C LYS A 32 -15.46 -3.46 19.69
N GLY A 33 -15.50 -2.12 19.63
CA GLY A 33 -14.58 -1.24 20.37
C GLY A 33 -13.15 -1.14 19.80
N ARG A 34 -12.85 -1.83 18.69
CA ARG A 34 -11.56 -1.69 17.99
C ARG A 34 -11.74 -0.87 16.72
N ASP A 35 -10.78 0.01 16.45
CA ASP A 35 -10.74 0.79 15.22
C ASP A 35 -10.26 -0.10 14.04
N PRO A 36 -11.11 -0.39 13.04
CA PRO A 36 -10.75 -1.24 11.91
C PRO A 36 -9.58 -0.69 11.07
N CYS A 37 -9.41 0.65 11.02
CA CYS A 37 -8.28 1.30 10.33
C CYS A 37 -6.98 0.97 11.03
N LYS A 38 -6.97 1.05 12.36
CA LYS A 38 -5.77 0.79 13.18
C LYS A 38 -5.36 -0.67 13.13
N VAL A 39 -6.33 -1.59 13.21
CA VAL A 39 -6.07 -3.02 13.05
C VAL A 39 -5.51 -3.32 11.65
N MET A 40 -6.09 -2.71 10.60
CA MET A 40 -5.61 -2.84 9.23
C MET A 40 -4.19 -2.28 9.08
N ALA A 41 -3.89 -1.16 9.72
CA ALA A 41 -2.56 -0.59 9.75
C ALA A 41 -1.55 -1.57 10.35
N PHE A 42 -1.82 -2.13 11.53
CA PHE A 42 -0.91 -3.12 12.16
C PHE A 42 -0.68 -4.34 11.27
N VAL A 43 -1.74 -4.93 10.71
CA VAL A 43 -1.63 -6.08 9.80
C VAL A 43 -0.83 -5.72 8.55
N SER A 44 -1.05 -4.53 8.00
CA SER A 44 -0.34 -4.04 6.82
C SER A 44 1.15 -3.82 7.10
N HIS A 45 1.52 -3.27 8.25
CA HIS A 45 2.93 -3.11 8.63
C HIS A 45 3.60 -4.47 8.84
N PHE A 46 2.91 -5.43 9.44
CA PHE A 46 3.42 -6.80 9.59
C PHE A 46 3.65 -7.46 8.23
N ILE A 47 2.67 -7.40 7.32
CA ILE A 47 2.83 -7.90 5.94
C ILE A 47 3.97 -7.16 5.24
N LYS A 48 4.07 -5.83 5.37
CA LYS A 48 5.13 -5.02 4.76
C LYS A 48 6.52 -5.46 5.22
N MET A 49 6.67 -5.76 6.50
CA MET A 49 7.91 -6.29 7.07
C MET A 49 8.27 -7.63 6.41
N LEU A 50 7.32 -8.55 6.27
CA LEU A 50 7.55 -9.82 5.57
C LEU A 50 7.92 -9.60 4.10
N GLN A 51 7.29 -8.63 3.42
CA GLN A 51 7.65 -8.27 2.05
C GLN A 51 9.07 -7.74 1.94
N PHE A 52 9.53 -6.89 2.86
CA PHE A 52 10.90 -6.39 2.86
C PHE A 52 11.92 -7.49 3.16
N ILE A 53 11.62 -8.41 4.09
CA ILE A 53 12.49 -9.58 4.34
C ILE A 53 12.58 -10.45 3.08
N ALA A 54 11.45 -10.69 2.40
CA ALA A 54 11.43 -11.45 1.16
C ALA A 54 12.26 -10.76 0.06
N LEU A 55 12.08 -9.45 -0.13
CA LEU A 55 12.81 -8.66 -1.12
C LEU A 55 14.31 -8.66 -0.83
N TYR A 56 14.69 -8.44 0.44
CA TYR A 56 16.08 -8.47 0.89
C TYR A 56 16.73 -9.83 0.63
N SER A 57 16.02 -10.94 0.87
CA SER A 57 16.55 -12.31 0.64
C SER A 57 16.93 -12.62 -0.80
N VAL A 58 16.43 -11.85 -1.77
CA VAL A 58 16.70 -12.00 -3.20
C VAL A 58 17.48 -10.82 -3.78
N SER A 59 17.92 -9.87 -2.94
CA SER A 59 18.62 -8.66 -3.36
C SER A 59 20.14 -8.83 -3.34
N SER A 60 20.81 -8.18 -4.29
CA SER A 60 22.27 -8.08 -4.36
C SER A 60 22.67 -6.62 -4.26
N PHE A 61 23.19 -6.21 -3.10
CA PHE A 61 23.54 -4.82 -2.85
C PHE A 61 24.91 -4.46 -3.41
N THR A 62 24.98 -3.31 -4.07
CA THR A 62 26.22 -2.73 -4.60
C THR A 62 26.33 -1.27 -4.14
N TRP A 63 27.56 -0.86 -3.82
CA TRP A 63 27.87 0.50 -3.41
C TRP A 63 28.91 1.12 -4.35
N PRO A 64 28.73 2.37 -4.82
CA PRO A 64 27.57 3.24 -4.58
C PRO A 64 26.32 2.80 -5.36
N PRO A 65 25.10 3.18 -4.92
CA PRO A 65 23.89 3.00 -5.73
C PRO A 65 24.01 3.79 -7.04
N PRO A 66 23.30 3.35 -8.10
CA PRO A 66 23.17 4.14 -9.31
C PRO A 66 22.62 5.55 -9.04
N LEU A 67 23.03 6.55 -9.82
CA LEU A 67 22.62 7.95 -9.60
C LEU A 67 21.09 8.15 -9.64
N TYR A 68 20.37 7.36 -10.43
CA TYR A 68 18.91 7.42 -10.52
C TYR A 68 18.20 6.97 -9.23
N PHE A 69 18.89 6.24 -8.34
CA PHE A 69 18.31 5.72 -7.10
C PHE A 69 17.79 6.86 -6.22
N TRP A 70 18.63 7.87 -5.99
CA TRP A 70 18.34 8.97 -5.07
C TRP A 70 17.09 9.78 -5.43
N PRO A 71 16.93 10.29 -6.66
CA PRO A 71 15.72 11.04 -7.02
C PRO A 71 14.47 10.15 -7.02
N LEU A 72 14.55 8.92 -7.53
CA LEU A 72 13.39 8.01 -7.59
C LEU A 72 12.93 7.58 -6.20
N PHE A 73 13.85 7.12 -5.36
CA PHE A 73 13.54 6.69 -4.01
C PHE A 73 13.12 7.89 -3.14
N GLY A 74 13.88 8.99 -3.19
CA GLY A 74 13.59 10.19 -2.41
C GLY A 74 12.22 10.79 -2.74
N PHE A 75 11.90 10.97 -4.03
CA PHE A 75 10.60 11.49 -4.43
C PHE A 75 9.47 10.49 -4.14
N GLY A 76 9.71 9.19 -4.33
CA GLY A 76 8.74 8.16 -4.00
C GLY A 76 8.38 8.12 -2.52
N GLN A 77 9.37 8.22 -1.64
CA GLN A 77 9.16 8.31 -0.19
C GLN A 77 8.49 9.62 0.22
N PHE A 78 8.87 10.75 -0.40
CA PHE A 78 8.21 12.03 -0.18
C PHE A 78 6.71 11.97 -0.49
N LEU A 79 6.30 11.37 -1.60
CA LEU A 79 4.88 11.19 -1.94
C LEU A 79 4.14 10.36 -0.86
N ASN A 80 4.70 9.22 -0.45
CA ASN A 80 4.11 8.37 0.58
C ASN A 80 3.95 9.11 1.92
N PHE A 81 5.00 9.83 2.34
CA PHE A 81 4.97 10.62 3.57
C PHE A 81 3.92 11.73 3.51
N ARG A 82 3.85 12.46 2.38
CA ARG A 82 2.85 13.53 2.19
C ARG A 82 1.42 13.00 2.19
N VAL A 83 1.16 11.85 1.58
CA VAL A 83 -0.15 11.19 1.64
C VAL A 83 -0.52 10.89 3.10
N TYR A 84 0.36 10.25 3.84
CA TYR A 84 0.08 9.90 5.24
C TYR A 84 -0.09 11.14 6.12
N GLN A 85 0.68 12.21 5.88
CA GLN A 85 0.54 13.48 6.59
C GLN A 85 -0.82 14.14 6.35
N LEU A 86 -1.39 14.01 5.15
CA LEU A 86 -2.65 14.66 4.76
C LEU A 86 -3.89 13.82 5.13
N LEU A 87 -3.84 12.51 4.93
CA LEU A 87 -4.97 11.61 5.15
C LEU A 87 -4.96 10.93 6.54
N GLY A 88 -3.80 10.91 7.19
CA GLY A 88 -3.57 10.16 8.41
C GLY A 88 -3.76 8.65 8.21
N GLU A 89 -3.77 7.94 9.33
CA GLU A 89 -3.99 6.49 9.37
C GLU A 89 -5.36 6.11 8.78
N SER A 90 -6.42 6.82 9.17
CA SER A 90 -7.78 6.46 8.74
C SER A 90 -8.01 6.67 7.25
N GLY A 91 -7.50 7.75 6.64
CA GLY A 91 -7.65 7.91 5.19
C GLY A 91 -6.73 6.98 4.38
N THR A 92 -5.59 6.56 4.95
CA THR A 92 -4.68 5.61 4.30
C THR A 92 -5.17 4.16 4.38
N TYR A 93 -5.79 3.77 5.50
CA TYR A 93 -6.24 2.40 5.76
C TYR A 93 -7.77 2.28 5.67
N TYR A 94 -8.31 2.69 4.52
CA TYR A 94 -9.69 2.46 4.10
C TYR A 94 -10.79 2.95 5.06
N GLY A 95 -10.55 4.02 5.81
CA GLY A 95 -11.55 4.59 6.73
C GLY A 95 -12.90 4.86 6.06
N VAL A 96 -12.89 5.34 4.81
CA VAL A 96 -14.09 5.52 3.99
C VAL A 96 -14.88 4.22 3.84
N ARG A 97 -14.20 3.09 3.58
CA ARG A 97 -14.85 1.77 3.46
C ARG A 97 -15.40 1.25 4.79
N PHE A 98 -14.85 1.71 5.90
CA PHE A 98 -15.31 1.35 7.25
C PHE A 98 -16.36 2.31 7.81
N GLY A 99 -16.91 3.21 6.97
CA GLY A 99 -17.97 4.13 7.35
C GLY A 99 -17.50 5.35 8.15
N LYS A 100 -16.19 5.64 8.14
CA LYS A 100 -15.66 6.89 8.70
C LYS A 100 -15.81 8.02 7.69
N ASP A 101 -16.06 9.21 8.22
CA ASP A 101 -15.97 10.44 7.45
C ASP A 101 -14.50 10.85 7.30
N ILE A 102 -13.98 10.84 6.08
CA ILE A 102 -12.59 11.17 5.76
C ILE A 102 -12.60 12.43 4.90
N PRO A 103 -11.88 13.49 5.29
CA PRO A 103 -11.88 14.73 4.54
C PRO A 103 -11.30 14.54 3.14
N TRP A 104 -11.95 15.14 2.15
CA TRP A 104 -11.43 15.19 0.79
C TRP A 104 -10.26 16.18 0.71
N VAL A 105 -9.10 15.71 0.26
CA VAL A 105 -7.88 16.54 0.17
C VAL A 105 -7.52 16.80 -1.29
N THR A 106 -7.33 18.07 -1.64
CA THR A 106 -6.89 18.50 -2.98
C THR A 106 -5.47 19.03 -3.01
N GLY A 107 -4.86 19.26 -1.85
CA GLY A 107 -3.47 19.69 -1.74
C GLY A 107 -2.51 18.68 -2.36
N PHE A 108 -1.32 19.13 -2.76
CA PHE A 108 -0.29 18.27 -3.31
C PHE A 108 0.02 17.11 -2.34
N PRO A 109 -0.01 15.83 -2.79
CA PRO A 109 0.02 15.39 -4.20
C PRO A 109 -1.34 15.11 -4.88
N PHE A 110 -2.47 15.08 -4.16
CA PHE A 110 -3.77 14.60 -4.68
C PHE A 110 -4.35 15.43 -5.84
N GLY A 111 -4.06 16.73 -5.91
CA GLY A 111 -4.51 17.59 -7.01
C GLY A 111 -3.72 17.44 -8.33
N PHE A 112 -2.62 16.68 -8.32
CA PHE A 112 -1.70 16.59 -9.47
C PHE A 112 -1.43 15.16 -9.91
N ILE A 113 -1.42 14.23 -8.96
CA ILE A 113 -1.05 12.83 -9.19
C ILE A 113 -2.21 11.98 -8.73
N ARG A 114 -2.71 11.14 -9.63
CA ARG A 114 -3.69 10.11 -9.30
C ARG A 114 -2.99 9.01 -8.49
N ASP A 115 -3.61 8.58 -7.39
CA ASP A 115 -3.10 7.49 -6.56
C ASP A 115 -1.65 7.68 -6.07
N PRO A 116 -1.32 8.86 -5.46
CA PRO A 116 0.06 9.29 -5.23
C PRO A 116 0.86 8.34 -4.31
N GLN A 117 0.19 7.62 -3.42
CA GLN A 117 0.83 6.63 -2.56
C GLN A 117 1.35 5.42 -3.36
N TYR A 118 0.53 4.93 -4.29
CA TYR A 118 0.92 3.83 -5.16
C TYR A 118 2.01 4.26 -6.13
N ILE A 119 1.90 5.45 -6.72
CA ILE A 119 2.97 6.01 -7.56
C ILE A 119 4.27 6.15 -6.77
N GLY A 120 4.24 6.70 -5.56
CA GLY A 120 5.43 6.82 -4.72
C GLY A 120 6.06 5.47 -4.37
N SER A 121 5.23 4.46 -4.11
CA SER A 121 5.68 3.09 -3.86
C SER A 121 6.32 2.45 -5.10
N ILE A 122 5.74 2.63 -6.29
CA ILE A 122 6.28 2.14 -7.56
C ILE A 122 7.63 2.80 -7.86
N LEU A 123 7.75 4.13 -7.70
CA LEU A 123 9.02 4.84 -7.89
C LEU A 123 10.12 4.32 -6.96
N SER A 124 9.76 4.04 -5.69
CA SER A 124 10.69 3.47 -4.71
C SER A 124 11.16 2.06 -5.11
N LEU A 125 10.29 1.24 -5.72
CA LEU A 125 10.67 -0.08 -6.24
C LEU A 125 11.56 0.02 -7.47
N LEU A 126 11.23 0.92 -8.41
CA LEU A 126 12.02 1.14 -9.62
C LEU A 126 13.43 1.66 -9.30
N ALA A 127 13.58 2.46 -8.25
CA ALA A 127 14.89 2.87 -7.75
C ALA A 127 15.80 1.66 -7.43
N CYS A 128 15.22 0.56 -6.95
CA CYS A 128 15.93 -0.64 -6.52
C CYS A 128 16.24 -1.64 -7.65
N VAL A 129 16.02 -1.30 -8.93
CA VAL A 129 16.20 -2.24 -10.06
C VAL A 129 17.62 -2.78 -10.22
N SER A 130 18.64 -2.03 -9.76
CA SER A 130 20.03 -2.52 -9.74
C SER A 130 20.30 -3.57 -8.66
N TRP A 131 19.45 -3.65 -7.62
CA TRP A 131 19.66 -4.53 -6.48
C TRP A 131 18.70 -5.70 -6.46
N VAL A 132 17.46 -5.49 -6.92
CA VAL A 132 16.39 -6.47 -6.86
C VAL A 132 16.15 -7.05 -8.25
N PRO A 133 16.06 -8.37 -8.42
CA PRO A 133 15.72 -8.98 -9.69
C PRO A 133 14.37 -8.46 -10.22
N PHE A 134 14.35 -8.09 -11.49
CA PHE A 134 13.24 -7.36 -12.11
C PHE A 134 11.87 -8.04 -11.94
N GLN A 135 11.81 -9.38 -11.94
CA GLN A 135 10.55 -10.10 -11.76
C GLN A 135 9.82 -9.74 -10.46
N TYR A 136 10.53 -9.47 -9.36
CA TYR A 136 9.91 -9.10 -8.08
C TYR A 136 9.40 -7.65 -8.08
N ILE A 137 10.16 -6.75 -8.69
CA ILE A 137 9.74 -5.35 -8.91
C ILE A 137 8.48 -5.33 -9.77
N LEU A 138 8.47 -6.09 -10.87
CA LEU A 138 7.35 -6.18 -11.79
C LEU A 138 6.11 -6.75 -11.09
N LEU A 139 6.23 -7.87 -10.37
CA LEU A 139 5.10 -8.48 -9.65
C LEU A 139 4.49 -7.51 -8.63
N TRP A 140 5.33 -6.83 -7.85
CA TRP A 140 4.87 -5.87 -6.84
C TRP A 140 4.22 -4.64 -7.51
N THR A 141 4.80 -4.13 -8.59
CA THR A 141 4.24 -3.02 -9.37
C THR A 141 2.88 -3.38 -9.98
N LEU A 142 2.75 -4.57 -10.56
CA LEU A 142 1.48 -5.06 -11.10
C LEU A 142 0.40 -5.18 -10.01
N GLY A 143 0.78 -5.60 -8.81
CA GLY A 143 -0.15 -5.61 -7.68
C GLY A 143 -0.61 -4.20 -7.26
N TYR A 144 0.27 -3.20 -7.31
CA TYR A 144 -0.16 -1.81 -7.09
C TYR A 144 -1.11 -1.31 -8.18
N ILE A 145 -0.83 -1.62 -9.45
CA ILE A 145 -1.75 -1.28 -10.56
C ILE A 145 -3.10 -1.99 -10.41
N LEU A 146 -3.10 -3.25 -9.96
CA LEU A 146 -4.33 -3.97 -9.64
C LEU A 146 -5.13 -3.25 -8.57
N MET A 147 -4.48 -2.79 -7.48
CA MET A 147 -5.16 -2.06 -6.42
C MET A 147 -5.73 -0.73 -6.90
N ILE A 148 -4.96 0.05 -7.68
CA ILE A 148 -5.46 1.27 -8.35
C ILE A 148 -6.74 0.96 -9.14
N HIS A 149 -6.76 -0.13 -9.91
CA HIS A 149 -7.95 -0.52 -10.66
C HIS A 149 -9.12 -0.91 -9.75
N VAL A 150 -8.87 -1.72 -8.72
CA VAL A 150 -9.90 -2.18 -7.77
C VAL A 150 -10.51 -1.01 -7.01
N GLU A 151 -9.69 -0.05 -6.60
CA GLU A 151 -10.10 1.12 -5.81
C GLU A 151 -10.75 2.21 -6.66
N SER A 152 -10.44 2.27 -7.96
CA SER A 152 -11.10 3.21 -8.89
C SER A 152 -12.62 3.00 -9.02
N LYS A 153 -13.13 1.85 -8.60
CA LYS A 153 -14.55 1.49 -8.63
C LYS A 153 -15.07 1.36 -7.20
N GLU A 154 -15.32 2.49 -6.57
CA GLU A 154 -16.00 2.52 -5.27
C GLU A 154 -17.52 2.62 -5.47
N ASP A 155 -18.25 1.70 -4.84
CA ASP A 155 -19.69 1.83 -4.61
C ASP A 155 -19.93 2.24 -3.14
N PRO A 156 -20.43 3.46 -2.86
CA PRO A 156 -20.70 3.93 -1.51
C PRO A 156 -21.68 3.04 -0.72
N ASP A 157 -22.61 2.34 -1.38
CA ASP A 157 -23.60 1.49 -0.72
C ASP A 157 -22.98 0.22 -0.12
N THR A 158 -21.76 -0.11 -0.55
CA THR A 158 -21.01 -1.28 -0.06
C THR A 158 -20.10 -0.97 1.14
N ARG A 159 -20.13 0.26 1.67
CA ARG A 159 -19.38 0.64 2.87
C ARG A 159 -19.89 -0.11 4.11
N ALA A 160 -18.98 -0.47 4.99
CA ALA A 160 -19.33 -1.14 6.25
C ALA A 160 -19.99 -0.17 7.23
N LYS A 161 -20.83 -0.72 8.09
CA LYS A 161 -21.39 -0.03 9.25
C LYS A 161 -20.52 -0.35 10.46
N LEU A 162 -20.12 0.69 11.19
CA LEU A 162 -19.41 0.53 12.45
C LEU A 162 -20.29 -0.27 13.43
N LEU A 163 -19.65 -1.19 14.15
CA LEU A 163 -20.32 -1.94 15.20
C LEU A 163 -20.52 -1.00 16.40
N ALA A 164 -21.78 -0.71 16.72
CA ALA A 164 -22.17 -0.04 17.95
C ALA A 164 -21.83 -0.89 19.19
#